data_AF-A0A3A8GCA5-F1
#
_entry.id   AF-A0A3A8GCA5-F1
#
_cell.length_a   1.000
_cell.length_b   1.000
_cell.length_c   1.000
_cell.angle_alpha   90.00
_cell.angle_beta   90.00
_cell.angle_gamma   90.00
#
_symmetry.space_group_name_H-M   'P 1'
#
loop_
_entity.id
_entity.type
_entity.pdbx_description
1 polymer ?
#
loop_
_entity_poly.entity_id
_entity_poly.type
_entity_poly.pdbx_seq_one_letter_code
_entity_poly.pdbx_strand_id
1 'polypeptide(L)'
;MPHVSLQVEARTTPLASASVRALYEDPFWAARYGIQRARRFGDEDAVFHVRYLVQALDAARPAILEDYARWLRTLLVTRGMCSVHLDQHFEGLARALQAEGFGPDSLPHSYVQSARQALRYKEGPAHAVASDAAAIISAVVRRTEGPLPAGSRPRLEQEVRLQLSYLSDALALGRDDLWSAHLQWYAGFWPQRGLSPLTLPHLLDALRAALEDGPPEALTLLARMPDSWEETHS
;
A
#
# COMPACT_ATOMS: atom_id res chain seq x y z
N MET A 1 34.52 -11.77 10.46
CA MET A 1 33.90 -10.88 9.45
C MET A 1 32.91 -10.00 10.17
N PRO A 2 32.85 -8.67 9.91
CA PRO A 2 31.81 -7.84 10.50
C PRO A 2 30.45 -8.44 10.16
N HIS A 3 29.60 -8.67 11.17
CA HIS A 3 28.23 -9.14 10.96
C HIS A 3 27.52 -8.15 10.03
N VAL A 4 26.83 -8.68 9.00
CA VAL A 4 26.11 -7.86 8.01
C VAL A 4 25.10 -6.90 8.67
N SER A 5 24.57 -7.26 9.84
CA SER A 5 23.73 -6.41 10.68
C SER A 5 24.43 -5.11 11.12
N LEU A 6 25.69 -5.18 11.59
CA LEU A 6 26.48 -3.99 11.95
C LEU A 6 26.70 -3.06 10.76
N GLN A 7 26.86 -3.63 9.56
CA GLN A 7 27.01 -2.85 8.33
C GLN A 7 25.71 -2.13 7.94
N VAL A 8 24.56 -2.76 8.16
CA VAL A 8 23.23 -2.16 7.94
C VAL A 8 22.95 -1.11 9.03
N GLU A 9 23.25 -1.42 10.29
CA GLU A 9 23.05 -0.53 11.44
C GLU A 9 23.84 0.77 11.28
N ALA A 10 25.12 0.68 10.90
CA ALA A 10 25.97 1.84 10.63
C ALA A 10 25.44 2.76 9.52
N ARG A 11 24.56 2.24 8.65
CA ARG A 11 23.91 2.97 7.54
C ARG A 11 22.44 3.28 7.81
N THR A 12 21.97 3.18 9.06
CA THR A 12 20.55 3.38 9.39
C THR A 12 20.00 4.71 8.86
N THR A 13 20.68 5.83 9.14
CA THR A 13 20.23 7.16 8.72
C THR A 13 20.15 7.31 7.20
N PRO A 14 21.19 7.01 6.39
CA PRO A 14 21.10 7.11 4.94
C PRO A 14 20.09 6.13 4.34
N LEU A 15 19.99 4.89 4.84
CA LEU A 15 19.00 3.91 4.37
C LEU A 15 17.57 4.38 4.62
N ALA A 16 17.27 4.83 5.84
CA ALA A 16 15.96 5.33 6.22
C ALA A 16 15.57 6.54 5.36
N SER A 17 16.44 7.55 5.27
CA SER A 17 16.19 8.76 4.46
C SER A 17 15.99 8.45 2.96
N ALA A 18 16.78 7.54 2.40
CA ALA A 18 16.64 7.15 1.00
C ALA A 18 15.34 6.36 0.75
N SER A 19 14.91 5.54 1.72
CA SER A 19 13.75 4.64 1.56
C SER A 19 12.41 5.35 1.36
N VAL A 20 12.23 6.55 1.93
CA VAL A 20 10.94 7.27 1.90
C VAL A 20 10.87 8.39 0.88
N ARG A 21 11.99 8.74 0.23
CA ARG A 21 12.08 9.93 -0.63
C ARG A 21 11.03 9.95 -1.74
N ALA A 22 10.90 8.84 -2.47
CA ALA A 22 9.94 8.71 -3.55
C ALA A 22 8.49 8.66 -3.06
N LEU A 23 8.24 8.25 -1.81
CA LEU A 23 6.88 8.23 -1.25
C LEU A 23 6.33 9.65 -1.19
N TYR A 24 7.12 10.61 -0.74
CA TYR A 24 6.68 12.01 -0.58
C TYR A 24 6.39 12.74 -1.90
N GLU A 25 6.65 12.13 -3.05
CA GLU A 25 6.21 12.63 -4.37
C GLU A 25 4.72 12.35 -4.62
N ASP A 26 4.14 11.35 -3.95
CA ASP A 26 2.70 11.07 -4.04
C ASP A 26 1.90 12.11 -3.24
N PRO A 27 0.95 12.84 -3.87
CA PRO A 27 0.14 13.84 -3.18
C PRO A 27 -0.71 13.26 -2.03
N PHE A 28 -0.93 11.95 -2.02
CA PHE A 28 -1.66 11.23 -0.96
C PHE A 28 -1.15 11.58 0.43
N TRP A 29 0.17 11.56 0.64
CA TRP A 29 0.73 11.74 1.98
C TRP A 29 0.50 13.13 2.54
N ALA A 30 0.68 14.15 1.69
CA ALA A 30 0.43 15.53 2.05
C ALA A 30 -1.06 15.78 2.30
N ALA A 31 -1.93 15.25 1.43
CA ALA A 31 -3.37 15.41 1.57
C ALA A 31 -3.94 14.67 2.80
N ARG A 32 -3.43 13.47 3.10
CA ARG A 32 -3.96 12.62 4.17
C ARG A 32 -3.50 13.04 5.55
N TYR A 33 -2.23 13.41 5.69
CA TYR A 33 -1.61 13.63 7.00
C TYR A 33 -1.10 15.06 7.21
N GLY A 34 -1.00 15.86 6.15
CA GLY A 34 -0.29 17.13 6.15
C GLY A 34 1.22 16.95 6.04
N ILE A 35 1.89 17.80 5.26
CA ILE A 35 3.29 17.59 4.85
C ILE A 35 4.27 17.48 6.04
N GLN A 36 4.11 18.28 7.08
CA GLN A 36 4.99 18.26 8.25
C GLN A 36 4.87 16.95 9.02
N ARG A 37 3.64 16.50 9.23
CA ARG A 37 3.33 15.28 9.97
C ARG A 37 3.71 14.03 9.17
N ALA A 38 3.40 14.02 7.87
CA ALA A 38 3.76 12.95 6.95
C ALA A 38 5.27 12.72 6.95
N ARG A 39 6.06 13.81 6.84
CA ARG A 39 7.53 13.71 6.88
C ARG A 39 8.06 13.25 8.23
N ARG A 40 7.60 13.86 9.32
CA ARG A 40 8.08 13.50 10.65
C ARG A 40 7.85 12.00 10.95
N PHE A 41 6.62 11.54 10.83
CA PHE A 41 6.30 10.15 11.18
C PHE A 41 6.78 9.16 10.12
N GLY A 42 6.78 9.53 8.83
CA GLY A 42 7.36 8.70 7.77
C GLY A 42 8.85 8.49 7.95
N ASP A 43 9.60 9.52 8.35
CA ASP A 43 11.03 9.43 8.63
C ASP A 43 11.31 8.60 9.91
N GLU A 44 10.47 8.76 10.94
CA GLU A 44 10.53 7.93 12.16
C GLU A 44 10.26 6.45 11.84
N ASP A 45 9.21 6.14 11.06
CA ASP A 45 8.86 4.77 10.65
C ASP A 45 9.97 4.13 9.79
N ALA A 46 10.60 4.90 8.89
CA ALA A 46 11.73 4.42 8.09
C ALA A 46 12.90 3.94 8.96
N VAL A 47 13.22 4.66 10.04
CA VAL A 47 14.24 4.24 11.01
C VAL A 47 13.82 2.95 11.72
N PHE A 48 12.54 2.81 12.09
CA PHE A 48 12.04 1.58 12.70
C PHE A 48 12.14 0.37 11.75
N HIS A 49 11.83 0.54 10.46
CA HIS A 49 11.98 -0.54 9.47
C HIS A 49 13.41 -1.06 9.42
N VAL A 50 14.40 -0.16 9.39
CA VAL A 50 15.83 -0.54 9.40
C VAL A 50 16.21 -1.22 10.72
N ARG A 51 15.74 -0.72 11.87
CA ARG A 51 16.02 -1.34 13.18
C ARG A 51 15.47 -2.76 13.28
N TYR A 52 14.26 -3.02 12.81
CA TYR A 52 13.70 -4.37 12.79
C TYR A 52 14.46 -5.29 11.82
N LEU A 53 14.96 -4.75 10.70
CA LEU A 53 15.85 -5.49 9.80
C LEU A 53 17.15 -5.88 10.51
N VAL A 54 17.79 -4.94 11.23
CA VAL A 54 19.01 -5.21 12.02
C VAL A 54 18.75 -6.31 13.05
N GLN A 55 17.66 -6.21 13.82
CA GLN A 55 17.28 -7.23 14.81
C GLN A 55 17.06 -8.61 14.18
N ALA A 56 16.38 -8.66 13.02
CA ALA A 56 16.17 -9.90 12.28
C ALA A 56 17.51 -10.51 11.85
N LEU A 57 18.44 -9.69 11.33
CA LEU A 57 19.77 -10.11 10.89
C LEU A 57 20.63 -10.61 12.07
N ASP A 58 20.65 -9.90 13.19
CA ASP A 58 21.37 -10.30 14.40
C ASP A 58 20.89 -11.65 14.94
N ALA A 59 19.58 -11.86 14.93
CA ALA A 59 18.97 -13.10 15.38
C ALA A 59 19.01 -14.23 14.33
N ALA A 60 19.47 -13.95 13.10
CA ALA A 60 19.35 -14.82 11.94
C ALA A 60 17.92 -15.38 11.74
N ARG A 61 16.91 -14.52 11.95
CA ARG A 61 15.47 -14.89 11.90
C ARG A 61 14.69 -13.87 11.07
N PRO A 62 14.37 -14.16 9.79
CA PRO A 62 13.55 -13.25 8.96
C PRO A 62 12.15 -13.03 9.54
N ALA A 63 11.62 -14.03 10.27
CA ALA A 63 10.34 -13.97 10.96
C ALA A 63 10.17 -12.73 11.87
N ILE A 64 11.25 -12.19 12.45
CA ILE A 64 11.18 -10.96 13.26
C ILE A 64 10.65 -9.78 12.43
N LEU A 65 11.16 -9.61 11.21
CA LEU A 65 10.72 -8.53 10.31
C LEU A 65 9.36 -8.82 9.69
N GLU A 66 9.04 -10.09 9.42
CA GLU A 66 7.73 -10.50 8.94
C GLU A 66 6.62 -10.26 9.97
N ASP A 67 6.85 -10.61 11.23
CA ASP A 67 5.92 -10.40 12.33
C ASP A 67 5.71 -8.90 12.57
N TYR A 68 6.78 -8.12 12.50
CA TYR A 68 6.72 -6.66 12.51
C TYR A 68 5.84 -6.12 11.36
N ALA A 69 6.04 -6.58 10.13
CA ALA A 69 5.25 -6.15 8.98
C ALA A 69 3.75 -6.47 9.16
N ARG A 70 3.41 -7.68 9.64
CA ARG A 70 2.01 -8.08 9.89
C ARG A 70 1.38 -7.27 11.01
N TRP A 71 2.09 -7.05 12.10
CA TRP A 71 1.63 -6.20 13.21
C TRP A 71 1.41 -4.76 12.75
N LEU A 72 2.39 -4.20 12.04
CA LEU A 72 2.36 -2.82 11.58
C LEU A 72 1.22 -2.59 10.58
N ARG A 73 0.96 -3.54 9.68
CA ARG A 73 -0.21 -3.51 8.78
C ARG A 73 -1.51 -3.25 9.55
N THR A 74 -1.78 -4.06 10.58
CA THR A 74 -3.01 -3.90 11.41
C THR A 74 -3.09 -2.51 12.03
N LEU A 75 -1.96 -1.97 12.48
CA LEU A 75 -1.89 -0.65 13.08
C LEU A 75 -2.10 0.49 12.07
N LEU A 76 -1.48 0.41 10.90
CA LEU A 76 -1.52 1.48 9.89
C LEU A 76 -2.82 1.50 9.10
N VAL A 77 -3.45 0.32 8.90
CA VAL A 77 -4.78 0.22 8.28
C VAL A 77 -5.81 1.01 9.07
N THR A 78 -5.80 0.90 10.41
CA THR A 78 -6.69 1.70 11.28
C THR A 78 -6.36 3.20 11.29
N ARG A 79 -5.22 3.61 10.72
CA ARG A 79 -4.79 5.01 10.55
C ARG A 79 -4.96 5.52 9.11
N GLY A 80 -5.69 4.77 8.28
CA GLY A 80 -6.04 5.17 6.92
C GLY A 80 -4.94 4.92 5.88
N MET A 81 -3.97 4.05 6.17
CA MET A 81 -3.09 3.47 5.16
C MET A 81 -3.66 2.12 4.68
N CYS A 82 -3.03 1.52 3.67
CA CYS A 82 -3.35 0.16 3.23
C CYS A 82 -2.06 -0.67 3.13
N SER A 83 -2.18 -1.98 2.98
CA SER A 83 -1.06 -2.91 2.80
C SER A 83 -0.13 -2.53 1.65
N VAL A 84 -0.66 -2.00 0.54
CA VAL A 84 0.16 -1.50 -0.57
C VAL A 84 1.01 -0.31 -0.15
N HIS A 85 0.50 0.62 0.66
CA HIS A 85 1.32 1.72 1.19
C HIS A 85 2.49 1.18 2.02
N LEU A 86 2.23 0.20 2.90
CA LEU A 86 3.30 -0.41 3.69
C LEU A 86 4.30 -1.20 2.82
N ASP A 87 3.84 -1.90 1.77
CA ASP A 87 4.73 -2.54 0.80
C ASP A 87 5.64 -1.53 0.10
N GLN A 88 5.14 -0.34 -0.24
CA GLN A 88 5.95 0.72 -0.84
C GLN A 88 7.07 1.21 0.08
N HIS A 89 6.87 1.27 1.40
CA HIS A 89 7.94 1.57 2.35
C HIS A 89 9.04 0.49 2.31
N PHE A 90 8.66 -0.78 2.31
CA PHE A 90 9.63 -1.89 2.22
C PHE A 90 10.33 -1.96 0.85
N GLU A 91 9.62 -1.67 -0.24
CA GLU A 91 10.22 -1.52 -1.57
C GLU A 91 11.24 -0.37 -1.61
N GLY A 92 10.91 0.77 -1.01
CA GLY A 92 11.84 1.89 -0.85
C GLY A 92 13.10 1.48 -0.06
N LEU A 93 12.93 0.73 1.02
CA LEU A 93 14.05 0.19 1.80
C LEU A 93 14.89 -0.80 0.97
N ALA A 94 14.25 -1.67 0.20
CA ALA A 94 14.94 -2.62 -0.69
C ALA A 94 15.81 -1.90 -1.73
N ARG A 95 15.30 -0.80 -2.31
CA ARG A 95 16.07 0.06 -3.24
C ARG A 95 17.22 0.78 -2.56
N ALA A 96 17.00 1.31 -1.35
CA ALA A 96 18.04 1.97 -0.57
C ALA A 96 19.17 0.98 -0.21
N LEU A 97 18.82 -0.25 0.20
CA LEU A 97 19.76 -1.34 0.44
C LEU A 97 20.57 -1.67 -0.80
N GLN A 98 19.93 -1.81 -1.96
CA GLN A 98 20.61 -2.09 -3.22
C GLN A 98 21.61 -0.99 -3.60
N ALA A 99 21.25 0.29 -3.41
CA ALA A 99 22.14 1.42 -3.65
C ALA A 99 23.38 1.43 -2.72
N GLU A 100 23.25 0.88 -1.52
CA GLU A 100 24.33 0.73 -0.52
C GLU A 100 25.14 -0.59 -0.69
N GLY A 101 24.90 -1.34 -1.76
CA GLY A 101 25.61 -2.58 -2.08
C GLY A 101 24.98 -3.86 -1.54
N PHE A 102 23.81 -3.77 -0.90
CA PHE A 102 23.02 -4.94 -0.46
C PHE A 102 22.00 -5.30 -1.55
N GLY A 103 22.51 -5.88 -2.65
CA GLY A 103 21.71 -6.29 -3.80
C GLY A 103 20.78 -7.50 -3.54
N PRO A 104 20.05 -7.96 -4.57
CA PRO A 104 19.06 -9.04 -4.45
C PRO A 104 19.55 -10.33 -3.79
N ASP A 105 20.81 -10.69 -4.00
CA ASP A 105 21.42 -11.91 -3.44
C ASP A 105 21.92 -11.74 -2.00
N SER A 106 21.75 -10.56 -1.40
CA SER A 106 22.19 -10.26 -0.04
C SER A 106 21.15 -10.63 1.01
N LEU A 107 21.60 -11.05 2.19
CA LEU A 107 20.73 -11.35 3.32
C LEU A 107 19.78 -10.17 3.69
N PRO A 108 20.24 -8.91 3.82
CA PRO A 108 19.35 -7.79 4.13
C PRO A 108 18.22 -7.62 3.11
N HIS A 109 18.54 -7.73 1.82
CA HIS A 109 17.54 -7.63 0.76
C HIS A 109 16.53 -8.78 0.84
N SER A 110 17.00 -10.02 1.02
CA SER A 110 16.13 -11.18 1.15
C SER A 110 15.15 -11.09 2.33
N TYR A 111 15.60 -10.53 3.47
CA TYR A 111 14.74 -10.35 4.65
C TYR A 111 13.65 -9.31 4.41
N VAL A 112 13.98 -8.20 3.74
CA VAL A 112 12.97 -7.21 3.32
C VAL A 112 11.97 -7.84 2.34
N GLN A 113 12.41 -8.65 1.38
CA GLN A 113 11.48 -9.36 0.49
C GLN A 113 10.58 -10.35 1.25
N SER A 114 11.09 -11.03 2.28
CA SER A 114 10.28 -11.89 3.14
C SER A 114 9.19 -11.09 3.87
N ALA A 115 9.53 -9.92 4.39
CA ALA A 115 8.58 -9.02 5.06
C ALA A 115 7.47 -8.55 4.11
N ARG A 116 7.81 -8.20 2.87
CA ARG A 116 6.84 -7.86 1.82
C ARG A 116 5.92 -9.02 1.49
N GLN A 117 6.46 -10.22 1.36
CA GLN A 117 5.65 -11.43 1.14
C GLN A 117 4.71 -11.69 2.33
N ALA A 118 5.15 -11.42 3.56
CA ALA A 118 4.34 -11.58 4.76
C ALA A 118 3.14 -10.63 4.85
N LEU A 119 3.10 -9.55 4.06
CA LEU A 119 1.92 -8.67 3.95
C LEU A 119 0.77 -9.32 3.18
N ARG A 120 1.01 -10.38 2.40
CA ARG A 120 -0.04 -11.07 1.64
C ARG A 120 -0.96 -11.83 2.58
N TYR A 121 -2.27 -11.67 2.37
CA TYR A 121 -3.27 -12.52 3.01
C TYR A 121 -3.14 -13.95 2.48
N LYS A 122 -3.23 -14.93 3.39
CA LYS A 122 -3.04 -16.36 3.06
C LYS A 122 -4.35 -17.10 2.85
N GLU A 123 -5.45 -16.57 3.36
CA GLU A 123 -6.77 -17.21 3.33
C GLU A 123 -7.90 -16.16 3.43
N GLY A 124 -9.12 -16.62 3.20
CA GLY A 124 -10.34 -15.81 3.31
C GLY A 124 -10.60 -14.85 2.13
N PRO A 125 -11.65 -14.02 2.22
CA PRO A 125 -12.08 -13.13 1.15
C PRO A 125 -10.98 -12.15 0.69
N ALA A 126 -10.19 -11.63 1.63
CA ALA A 126 -9.08 -10.73 1.33
C ALA A 126 -8.00 -11.42 0.48
N HIS A 127 -7.72 -12.70 0.74
CA HIS A 127 -6.78 -13.49 -0.07
C HIS A 127 -7.33 -13.74 -1.48
N ALA A 128 -8.62 -14.05 -1.62
CA ALA A 128 -9.24 -14.26 -2.92
C ALA A 128 -9.15 -13.00 -3.78
N VAL A 129 -9.54 -11.83 -3.24
CA VAL A 129 -9.42 -10.53 -3.93
C VAL A 129 -7.96 -10.23 -4.31
N ALA A 130 -7.01 -10.45 -3.39
CA ALA A 130 -5.60 -10.19 -3.64
C ALA A 130 -4.99 -11.13 -4.70
N SER A 131 -5.44 -12.39 -4.75
CA SER A 131 -4.94 -13.39 -5.72
C SER A 131 -5.38 -13.07 -7.14
N ASP A 132 -6.59 -12.55 -7.32
CA ASP A 132 -7.14 -12.16 -8.61
C ASP A 132 -6.83 -10.70 -8.99
N ALA A 133 -6.09 -9.97 -8.15
CA ALA A 133 -5.86 -8.53 -8.30
C ALA A 133 -5.34 -8.14 -9.69
N ALA A 134 -4.44 -8.93 -10.29
CA ALA A 134 -3.92 -8.64 -11.63
C ALA A 134 -5.01 -8.72 -12.71
N ALA A 135 -5.89 -9.72 -12.64
CA ALA A 135 -7.01 -9.88 -13.57
C ALA A 135 -8.04 -8.77 -13.37
N ILE A 136 -8.37 -8.45 -12.12
CA ILE A 136 -9.28 -7.36 -11.75
C ILE A 136 -8.75 -6.02 -12.24
N ILE A 137 -7.49 -5.67 -11.94
CA ILE A 137 -6.85 -4.44 -12.41
C ILE A 137 -6.93 -4.34 -13.93
N SER A 138 -6.58 -5.41 -14.63
CA SER A 138 -6.63 -5.43 -16.10
C SER A 138 -8.05 -5.19 -16.64
N ALA A 139 -9.06 -5.79 -16.00
CA ALA A 139 -10.46 -5.61 -16.38
C ALA A 139 -10.96 -4.18 -16.12
N VAL A 140 -10.65 -3.59 -14.96
CA VAL A 140 -11.03 -2.21 -14.62
C VAL A 140 -10.35 -1.22 -15.57
N VAL A 141 -9.05 -1.39 -15.83
CA VAL A 141 -8.29 -0.51 -16.72
C VAL A 141 -8.87 -0.51 -18.12
N ARG A 142 -9.13 -1.69 -18.71
CA ARG A 142 -9.76 -1.78 -20.05
C ARG A 142 -11.10 -1.06 -20.13
N ARG A 143 -11.89 -1.07 -19.06
CA ARG A 143 -13.21 -0.42 -19.02
C ARG A 143 -13.13 1.09 -18.85
N THR A 144 -12.07 1.60 -18.22
CA THR A 144 -12.01 3.00 -17.75
C THR A 144 -10.93 3.85 -18.42
N GLU A 145 -10.00 3.25 -19.18
CA GLU A 145 -8.87 3.98 -19.76
C GLU A 145 -9.24 4.83 -20.98
N GLY A 146 -10.31 4.49 -21.70
CA GLY A 146 -10.68 5.13 -22.98
C GLY A 146 -10.82 6.66 -22.92
N PRO A 147 -11.47 7.24 -21.89
CA PRO A 147 -11.59 8.69 -21.74
C PRO A 147 -10.32 9.41 -21.24
N LEU A 148 -9.28 8.66 -20.83
CA LEU A 148 -8.11 9.25 -20.17
C LEU A 148 -7.06 9.77 -21.17
N PRO A 149 -6.27 10.78 -20.79
CA PRO A 149 -5.10 11.20 -21.56
C PRO A 149 -4.10 10.07 -21.78
N ALA A 150 -3.39 10.10 -22.90
CA ALA A 150 -2.30 9.18 -23.19
C ALA A 150 -1.26 9.16 -22.05
N GLY A 151 -0.77 7.96 -21.70
CA GLY A 151 0.16 7.78 -20.58
C GLY A 151 -0.48 7.73 -19.19
N SER A 152 -1.80 7.83 -19.07
CA SER A 152 -2.49 7.73 -17.76
C SER A 152 -2.58 6.31 -17.20
N ARG A 153 -2.34 5.29 -18.05
CA ARG A 153 -2.51 3.88 -17.68
C ARG A 153 -1.73 3.45 -16.43
N PRO A 154 -0.43 3.75 -16.25
CA PRO A 154 0.29 3.34 -15.04
C PRO A 154 -0.30 3.94 -13.76
N ARG A 155 -0.77 5.20 -13.82
CA ARG A 155 -1.44 5.85 -12.69
C ARG A 155 -2.79 5.18 -12.40
N LEU A 156 -3.58 4.88 -13.43
CA LEU A 156 -4.84 4.17 -13.27
C LEU A 156 -4.64 2.78 -12.66
N GLU A 157 -3.66 2.00 -13.13
CA GLU A 157 -3.29 0.70 -12.56
C GLU A 157 -2.90 0.82 -11.07
N GLN A 158 -2.15 1.86 -10.70
CA GLN A 158 -1.80 2.15 -9.31
C GLN A 158 -3.04 2.48 -8.47
N GLU A 159 -3.97 3.30 -8.98
CA GLU A 159 -5.20 3.64 -8.26
C GLU A 159 -6.07 2.42 -8.02
N VAL A 160 -6.26 1.56 -9.03
CA VAL A 160 -7.04 0.32 -8.86
C VAL A 160 -6.38 -0.60 -7.84
N ARG A 161 -5.05 -0.73 -7.87
CA ARG A 161 -4.30 -1.51 -6.89
C ARG A 161 -4.48 -0.97 -5.47
N LEU A 162 -4.50 0.35 -5.29
CA LEU A 162 -4.74 0.98 -4.00
C LEU A 162 -6.15 0.67 -3.49
N GLN A 163 -7.19 0.82 -4.33
CA GLN A 163 -8.56 0.52 -3.93
C GLN A 163 -8.73 -0.95 -3.53
N LEU A 164 -8.14 -1.87 -4.29
CA LEU A 164 -8.13 -3.30 -3.96
C LEU A 164 -7.42 -3.59 -2.64
N SER A 165 -6.33 -2.88 -2.33
CA SER A 165 -5.64 -3.04 -1.05
C SER A 165 -6.51 -2.59 0.11
N TYR A 166 -7.14 -1.41 0.02
CA TYR A 166 -8.06 -0.92 1.07
C TYR A 166 -9.23 -1.88 1.28
N LEU A 167 -9.81 -2.40 0.19
CA LEU A 167 -10.88 -3.39 0.26
C LEU A 167 -10.41 -4.69 0.93
N SER A 168 -9.25 -5.21 0.53
CA SER A 168 -8.66 -6.43 1.11
C SER A 168 -8.36 -6.26 2.60
N ASP A 169 -7.85 -5.09 3.00
CA ASP A 169 -7.53 -4.80 4.39
C ASP A 169 -8.79 -4.70 5.26
N ALA A 170 -9.85 -4.06 4.76
CA ALA A 170 -11.14 -4.00 5.44
C ALA A 170 -11.78 -5.39 5.61
N LEU A 171 -11.73 -6.22 4.55
CA LEU A 171 -12.20 -7.60 4.58
C LEU A 171 -11.45 -8.44 5.61
N ALA A 172 -10.11 -8.36 5.61
CA ALA A 172 -9.27 -9.15 6.49
C ALA A 172 -9.46 -8.81 7.98
N LEU A 173 -9.79 -7.54 8.29
CA LEU A 173 -10.06 -7.11 9.65
C LEU A 173 -11.53 -7.26 10.06
N GLY A 174 -12.43 -7.56 9.11
CA GLY A 174 -13.88 -7.52 9.35
C GLY A 174 -14.36 -6.14 9.77
N ARG A 175 -13.79 -5.08 9.16
CA ARG A 175 -13.97 -3.68 9.55
C ARG A 175 -14.47 -2.84 8.38
N ASP A 176 -15.74 -3.00 8.08
CA ASP A 176 -16.43 -2.30 7.01
C ASP A 176 -16.33 -0.77 7.13
N ASP A 177 -16.29 -0.25 8.36
CA ASP A 177 -16.15 1.18 8.65
C ASP A 177 -14.85 1.78 8.11
N LEU A 178 -13.78 0.99 8.01
CA LEU A 178 -12.51 1.44 7.44
C LEU A 178 -12.63 1.65 5.93
N TRP A 179 -13.39 0.80 5.24
CA TRP A 179 -13.68 0.97 3.81
C TRP A 179 -14.51 2.23 3.57
N SER A 180 -15.59 2.41 4.32
CA SER A 180 -16.43 3.61 4.22
C SER A 180 -15.68 4.91 4.53
N ALA A 181 -14.88 4.92 5.60
CA ALA A 181 -14.07 6.08 5.96
C ALA A 181 -13.01 6.41 4.90
N HIS A 182 -12.41 5.38 4.29
CA HIS A 182 -11.50 5.56 3.15
C HIS A 182 -12.22 6.19 1.98
N LEU A 183 -13.35 5.62 1.52
CA LEU A 183 -14.10 6.16 0.37
C LEU A 183 -14.55 7.61 0.58
N GLN A 184 -15.07 7.94 1.76
CA GLN A 184 -15.49 9.30 2.10
C GLN A 184 -14.34 10.30 1.97
N TRP A 185 -13.17 9.97 2.52
CA TRP A 185 -12.00 10.83 2.40
C TRP A 185 -11.46 10.87 0.95
N TYR A 186 -11.40 9.72 0.30
CA TYR A 186 -10.80 9.57 -1.03
C TYR A 186 -11.61 10.29 -2.11
N ALA A 187 -12.93 10.41 -1.95
CA ALA A 187 -13.79 11.17 -2.86
C ALA A 187 -13.35 12.64 -3.00
N GLY A 188 -13.00 13.30 -1.88
CA GLY A 188 -12.47 14.66 -1.90
C GLY A 188 -11.03 14.76 -2.40
N PHE A 189 -10.24 13.69 -2.25
CA PHE A 189 -8.86 13.64 -2.72
C PHE A 189 -8.72 13.27 -4.21
N TRP A 190 -9.67 12.52 -4.77
CA TRP A 190 -9.64 12.00 -6.14
C TRP A 190 -9.22 13.01 -7.23
N PRO A 191 -9.69 14.28 -7.23
CA PRO A 191 -9.26 15.26 -8.23
C PRO A 191 -7.74 15.46 -8.31
N GLN A 192 -7.01 15.22 -7.22
CA GLN A 192 -5.54 15.36 -7.17
C GLN A 192 -4.81 14.20 -7.85
N ARG A 193 -5.50 13.10 -8.21
CA ARG A 193 -4.89 11.97 -8.94
C ARG A 193 -4.63 12.28 -10.41
N GLY A 194 -5.23 13.34 -10.96
CA GLY A 194 -5.01 13.75 -12.36
C GLY A 194 -5.53 12.73 -13.37
N LEU A 195 -6.64 12.05 -13.04
CA LEU A 195 -7.33 11.07 -13.87
C LEU A 195 -8.64 11.62 -14.46
N SER A 196 -8.82 12.94 -14.53
CA SER A 196 -9.98 13.54 -15.19
C SER A 196 -10.06 13.10 -16.67
N PRO A 197 -11.26 12.76 -17.20
CA PRO A 197 -12.59 12.93 -16.60
C PRO A 197 -13.10 11.72 -15.79
N LEU A 198 -12.28 10.70 -15.55
CA LEU A 198 -12.68 9.57 -14.71
C LEU A 198 -12.96 10.06 -13.29
N THR A 199 -14.08 9.65 -12.71
CA THR A 199 -14.48 9.97 -11.34
C THR A 199 -14.27 8.75 -10.45
N LEU A 200 -14.21 8.94 -9.14
CA LEU A 200 -14.12 7.83 -8.20
C LEU A 200 -15.31 6.84 -8.35
N PRO A 201 -16.59 7.30 -8.45
CA PRO A 201 -17.71 6.40 -8.73
C PRO A 201 -17.51 5.56 -10.00
N HIS A 202 -17.08 6.13 -11.12
CA HIS A 202 -16.82 5.37 -12.34
C HIS A 202 -15.78 4.25 -12.12
N LEU A 203 -14.71 4.52 -11.38
CA LEU A 203 -13.69 3.52 -11.07
C LEU A 203 -14.25 2.41 -10.16
N LEU A 204 -15.04 2.77 -9.16
CA LEU A 204 -15.61 1.83 -8.22
C LEU A 204 -16.73 0.98 -8.84
N ASP A 205 -17.51 1.51 -9.77
CA ASP A 205 -18.48 0.74 -10.57
C ASP A 205 -17.76 -0.28 -11.46
N ALA A 206 -16.67 0.15 -12.12
CA ALA A 206 -15.83 -0.76 -12.89
C ALA A 206 -15.20 -1.84 -12.01
N LEU A 207 -14.80 -1.50 -10.78
CA LEU A 207 -14.26 -2.44 -9.79
C LEU A 207 -15.31 -3.45 -9.35
N ARG A 208 -16.54 -3.01 -9.04
CA ARG A 208 -17.68 -3.87 -8.72
C ARG A 208 -17.97 -4.85 -9.84
N ALA A 209 -18.02 -4.37 -11.08
CA ALA A 209 -18.27 -5.21 -12.24
C ALA A 209 -17.11 -6.16 -12.59
N ALA A 210 -15.88 -5.86 -12.14
CA ALA A 210 -14.74 -6.77 -12.26
C ALA A 210 -14.69 -7.81 -11.14
N LEU A 211 -15.47 -7.63 -10.06
CA LEU A 211 -15.59 -8.50 -8.91
C LEU A 211 -16.91 -9.28 -8.88
N GLU A 212 -17.68 -9.31 -9.97
CA GLU A 212 -19.00 -9.95 -10.04
C GLU A 212 -18.98 -11.42 -9.61
N ASP A 213 -17.94 -12.16 -10.02
CA ASP A 213 -17.70 -13.56 -9.62
C ASP A 213 -16.79 -13.69 -8.38
N GLY A 214 -16.50 -12.58 -7.71
CA GLY A 214 -15.62 -12.50 -6.54
C GLY A 214 -16.32 -12.86 -5.22
N PRO A 215 -15.62 -12.73 -4.09
CA PRO A 215 -16.18 -13.02 -2.77
C PRO A 215 -17.41 -12.12 -2.47
N PRO A 216 -18.53 -12.67 -1.96
CA PRO A 216 -19.74 -11.91 -1.69
C PRO A 216 -19.53 -10.80 -0.65
N GLU A 217 -18.58 -10.97 0.27
CA GLU A 217 -18.21 -9.95 1.25
C GLU A 217 -17.61 -8.70 0.57
N ALA A 218 -16.81 -8.90 -0.50
CA ALA A 218 -16.22 -7.81 -1.26
C ALA A 218 -17.30 -7.01 -2.00
N LEU A 219 -18.25 -7.71 -2.63
CA LEU A 219 -19.42 -7.08 -3.28
C LEU A 219 -20.29 -6.34 -2.27
N THR A 220 -20.48 -6.88 -1.07
CA THR A 220 -21.24 -6.23 0.01
C THR A 220 -20.59 -4.92 0.45
N LEU A 221 -19.27 -4.87 0.59
CA LEU A 221 -18.55 -3.64 0.90
C LEU A 221 -18.61 -2.62 -0.24
N LEU A 222 -18.48 -3.07 -1.48
CA LEU A 222 -18.61 -2.20 -2.65
C LEU A 222 -20.04 -1.68 -2.82
N ALA A 223 -21.07 -2.40 -2.36
CA ALA A 223 -22.45 -1.93 -2.40
C ALA A 223 -22.69 -0.67 -1.54
N ARG A 224 -21.86 -0.42 -0.51
CA ARG A 224 -21.97 0.72 0.41
C ARG A 224 -21.28 2.00 -0.08
N MET A 225 -21.02 2.08 -1.38
CA MET A 225 -20.49 3.29 -2.00
C MET A 225 -21.48 4.45 -1.82
N PRO A 226 -21.01 5.70 -1.62
CA PRO A 226 -21.90 6.84 -1.64
C PRO A 226 -22.61 6.92 -3.00
N ASP A 227 -23.94 7.01 -2.97
CA ASP A 227 -24.80 6.99 -4.17
C ASP A 227 -24.59 8.22 -5.05
N SER A 228 -24.03 9.30 -4.49
CA SER A 228 -23.57 10.46 -5.27
C SER A 228 -22.55 11.32 -4.53
N TRP A 229 -21.81 12.14 -5.27
CA TRP A 229 -20.88 13.14 -4.73
C TRP A 229 -21.60 14.21 -3.87
N GLU A 230 -22.92 14.41 -4.05
CA GLU A 230 -23.72 15.40 -3.34
C GLU A 230 -23.96 15.05 -1.86
N GLU A 231 -24.02 13.76 -1.50
CA GLU A 231 -24.22 13.34 -0.11
C GLU A 231 -22.97 13.52 0.77
N THR A 232 -21.79 13.73 0.17
CA THR A 232 -20.52 13.89 0.90
C THR A 232 -20.20 15.33 1.28
N HIS A 233 -21.06 16.29 0.93
CA HIS A 233 -20.88 17.73 1.19
C HIS A 233 -22.07 18.40 1.91
N SER A 234 -22.89 17.63 2.63
CA SER A 234 -23.94 18.17 3.54
C SER A 234 -23.43 18.31 4.98
#